data_AF-A0A8J1XFB8-F1
#
_entry.id   AF-A0A8J1XFB8-F1
#
_cell.length_a   1.000
_cell.length_b   1.000
_cell.length_c   1.000
_cell.angle_alpha   90.00
_cell.angle_beta   90.00
_cell.angle_gamma   90.00
#
_symmetry.space_group_name_H-M   'P 1'
#
loop_
_entity.id
_entity.type
_entity.pdbx_description
1 polymer ?
#
loop_
_entity_poly.entity_id
_entity_poly.type
_entity_poly.pdbx_seq_one_letter_code
_entity_poly.pdbx_strand_id
1 'polypeptide(L)'
;MPLSTKVHVPADIEIDDDSTNDSDNCMESTSGDFLSDYDDFNPTPIATQTENDIINEIKELCSGADKALFIKRLCDHQDVDGLVHSRDALFDYARINRSNAMPPGALIRRLPSRKNKQTSTSVKEKLACDIYHLFHFINGASNLSDIKTLLNPKAKTNRKSVVHNPIDDTMRHKNSDDQLAIILKNVLELKSNVATEINELKAEIAKSTKSKVKELNNVIEIKQNELNRCKDSEQKLKNDLKIAKAKINDQQADINKLTTDINETKTKLLKQIQTIQNKVS
;
A
#
# COMPACT_ATOMS: atom_id res chain seq x y z
N MET A 1 0.85 -42.51 -78.07
CA MET A 1 0.17 -42.50 -76.75
C MET A 1 0.40 -41.13 -76.13
N PRO A 2 -0.63 -40.30 -75.87
CA PRO A 2 -0.43 -39.03 -75.18
C PRO A 2 -0.67 -39.21 -73.68
N LEU A 3 0.28 -38.79 -72.85
CA LEU A 3 0.02 -38.52 -71.44
C LEU A 3 -0.12 -37.01 -71.28
N SER A 4 -1.38 -36.62 -71.13
CA SER A 4 -1.85 -35.30 -70.75
C SER A 4 -1.60 -35.10 -69.25
N THR A 5 -0.80 -34.10 -68.88
CA THR A 5 -0.77 -33.56 -67.52
C THR A 5 -1.30 -32.13 -67.54
N LYS A 6 -2.56 -32.01 -67.12
CA LYS A 6 -3.18 -30.75 -66.70
C LYS A 6 -2.43 -30.21 -65.49
N VAL A 7 -1.88 -29.01 -65.59
CA VAL A 7 -1.45 -28.23 -64.42
C VAL A 7 -2.63 -27.37 -63.99
N HIS A 8 -3.12 -27.68 -62.80
CA HIS A 8 -4.15 -26.97 -62.07
C HIS A 8 -3.55 -25.67 -61.50
N VAL A 9 -4.15 -24.54 -61.82
CA VAL A 9 -3.87 -23.24 -61.20
C VAL A 9 -4.94 -23.01 -60.14
N PRO A 10 -4.60 -22.82 -58.85
CA PRO A 10 -5.52 -22.24 -57.90
C PRO A 10 -5.32 -20.73 -57.80
N ALA A 11 -6.40 -20.04 -58.17
CA ALA A 11 -6.99 -18.82 -57.62
C ALA A 11 -6.12 -17.87 -56.77
N ASP A 12 -5.99 -16.64 -57.28
CA ASP A 12 -6.34 -15.38 -56.63
C ASP A 12 -6.35 -15.39 -55.09
N ILE A 13 -5.27 -14.85 -54.51
CA ILE A 13 -5.27 -14.35 -53.15
C ILE A 13 -5.53 -12.84 -53.26
N GLU A 14 -6.80 -12.46 -53.10
CA GLU A 14 -7.17 -11.11 -52.72
C GLU A 14 -6.53 -10.82 -51.36
N ILE A 15 -5.63 -9.83 -51.33
CA ILE A 15 -5.14 -9.26 -50.08
C ILE A 15 -5.84 -7.92 -49.96
N ASP A 16 -6.82 -7.89 -49.06
CA ASP A 16 -7.50 -6.68 -48.62
C ASP A 16 -6.46 -5.69 -48.06
N ASP A 17 -6.31 -4.57 -48.77
CA ASP A 17 -5.71 -3.34 -48.25
C ASP A 17 -6.72 -2.71 -47.28
N ASP A 18 -6.70 -3.14 -46.02
CA ASP A 18 -7.36 -2.41 -44.94
C ASP A 18 -6.33 -1.52 -44.23
N SER A 19 -6.17 -0.34 -44.83
CA SER A 19 -5.55 0.81 -44.20
C SER A 19 -6.50 1.40 -43.17
N THR A 20 -6.33 1.05 -41.90
CA THR A 20 -6.80 1.89 -40.79
C THR A 20 -5.61 2.46 -40.04
N ASN A 21 -5.37 3.74 -40.34
CA ASN A 21 -4.78 4.69 -39.42
C ASN A 21 -5.52 4.60 -38.09
N ASP A 22 -4.84 4.10 -37.05
CA ASP A 22 -5.16 4.46 -35.68
C ASP A 22 -3.88 4.97 -35.03
N SER A 23 -3.79 6.30 -35.08
CA SER A 23 -3.20 7.20 -34.10
C SER A 23 -2.24 6.59 -33.09
N ASP A 24 -1.00 7.08 -33.16
CA ASP A 24 -0.09 7.28 -32.05
C ASP A 24 -0.82 7.69 -30.77
N ASN A 25 -1.19 6.73 -29.94
CA ASN A 25 -1.49 6.98 -28.55
C ASN A 25 -0.22 6.68 -27.78
N CYS A 26 0.64 7.72 -27.69
CA CYS A 26 1.69 7.79 -26.69
C CYS A 26 1.05 7.60 -25.32
N MET A 27 1.02 6.36 -24.84
CA MET A 27 0.95 6.09 -23.41
C MET A 27 2.27 6.59 -22.84
N GLU A 28 2.28 7.87 -22.45
CA GLU A 28 3.17 8.38 -21.42
C GLU A 28 3.14 7.37 -20.28
N SER A 29 4.19 6.56 -20.22
CA SER A 29 4.43 5.69 -19.09
C SER A 29 4.73 6.60 -17.92
N THR A 30 3.71 6.91 -17.12
CA THR A 30 3.87 7.42 -15.76
C THR A 30 4.50 6.29 -14.92
N SER A 31 5.77 5.99 -15.18
CA SER A 31 6.59 5.08 -14.39
C SER A 31 7.30 5.82 -13.25
N GLY A 32 6.65 6.84 -12.70
CA GLY A 32 7.30 7.87 -11.89
C GLY A 32 6.67 8.17 -10.52
N ASP A 33 5.60 7.50 -10.10
CA ASP A 33 4.87 7.94 -8.88
C ASP A 33 4.22 6.80 -8.08
N PHE A 34 4.82 5.60 -8.03
CA PHE A 34 4.34 4.54 -7.12
C PHE A 34 5.20 4.33 -5.87
N LEU A 35 6.24 5.16 -5.67
CA LEU A 35 7.22 4.99 -4.59
C LEU A 35 7.56 6.28 -3.83
N SER A 36 6.98 7.43 -4.17
CA SER A 36 7.14 8.67 -3.40
C SER A 36 6.45 8.62 -2.03
N ASP A 37 5.53 7.67 -1.82
CA ASP A 37 4.82 7.47 -0.53
C ASP A 37 5.52 6.50 0.44
N TYR A 38 6.64 5.89 0.06
CA TYR A 38 7.32 4.89 0.91
C TYR A 38 8.51 5.43 1.72
N ASP A 39 8.86 6.71 1.56
CA ASP A 39 9.89 7.37 2.37
C ASP A 39 9.37 7.90 3.72
N ASP A 40 8.08 7.72 4.02
CA ASP A 40 7.44 8.13 5.29
C ASP A 40 7.36 7.01 6.34
N PHE A 41 8.17 5.95 6.22
CA PHE A 41 8.42 5.03 7.35
C PHE A 41 9.44 5.65 8.33
N ASN A 42 9.08 6.81 8.86
CA ASN A 42 9.71 7.41 10.01
C ASN A 42 9.24 6.64 11.26
N PRO A 43 10.14 6.10 12.11
CA PRO A 43 9.76 5.26 13.24
C PRO A 43 9.26 6.14 14.37
N THR A 44 8.00 6.54 14.31
CA THR A 44 7.24 6.88 15.51
C THR A 44 6.33 5.70 15.84
N PRO A 45 6.01 5.46 17.12
CA PRO A 45 5.01 4.47 17.48
C PRO A 45 3.68 4.99 16.92
N ILE A 46 3.32 4.62 15.69
CA ILE A 46 2.09 5.04 15.07
C ILE A 46 0.99 4.46 15.93
N ALA A 47 0.17 5.35 16.48
CA ALA A 47 -1.08 4.97 17.09
C ALA A 47 -1.83 4.05 16.12
N THR A 48 -2.28 2.88 16.55
CA THR A 48 -2.92 1.92 15.65
C THR A 48 -4.05 2.61 14.88
N GLN A 49 -4.37 2.18 13.65
CA GLN A 49 -5.47 2.77 12.86
C GLN A 49 -6.74 2.99 13.70
N THR A 50 -7.03 2.03 14.59
CA THR A 50 -8.08 2.07 15.61
C THR A 50 -8.02 3.30 16.53
N GLU A 51 -6.85 3.70 17.00
CA GLU A 51 -6.67 4.87 17.87
C GLU A 51 -6.90 6.19 17.13
N ASN A 52 -6.52 6.26 15.84
CA ASN A 52 -6.84 7.42 14.99
C ASN A 52 -8.35 7.51 14.69
N ASP A 53 -9.00 6.37 14.46
CA ASP A 53 -10.45 6.30 14.23
C ASP A 53 -11.22 6.76 15.49
N ILE A 54 -10.80 6.32 16.69
CA ILE A 54 -11.37 6.77 17.98
C ILE A 54 -11.18 8.28 18.17
N ILE A 55 -10.01 8.83 17.82
CA ILE A 55 -9.75 10.27 17.94
C ILE A 55 -10.63 11.08 16.99
N ASN A 56 -10.84 10.60 15.75
CA ASN A 56 -11.70 11.24 14.77
C ASN A 56 -13.16 11.21 15.21
N GLU A 57 -13.64 10.07 15.72
CA GLU A 57 -15.00 9.94 16.28
C GLU A 57 -15.21 10.91 17.45
N ILE A 58 -14.25 10.99 18.38
CA ILE A 58 -14.32 11.93 19.51
C ILE A 58 -14.25 13.39 19.02
N LYS A 59 -13.47 13.68 17.97
CA LYS A 59 -13.37 15.02 17.39
C LYS A 59 -14.68 15.47 16.74
N GLU A 60 -15.38 14.59 16.05
CA GLU A 60 -16.71 14.86 15.51
C GLU A 60 -17.70 15.18 16.64
N LEU A 61 -17.68 14.39 17.72
CA LEU A 61 -18.51 14.61 18.91
C LEU A 61 -18.17 15.93 19.66
N CYS A 62 -16.90 16.37 19.59
CA CYS A 62 -16.39 17.58 20.22
C CYS A 62 -16.65 18.88 19.45
N SER A 63 -17.02 18.84 18.17
CA SER A 63 -17.16 20.02 17.31
C SER A 63 -18.10 21.09 17.90
N GLY A 64 -17.52 22.12 18.53
CA GLY A 64 -18.26 23.27 19.09
C GLY A 64 -19.07 23.00 20.37
N ALA A 65 -18.86 21.86 21.06
CA ALA A 65 -19.62 21.50 22.25
C ALA A 65 -18.96 22.03 23.54
N ASP A 66 -19.77 22.52 24.49
CA ASP A 66 -19.31 22.78 25.86
C ASP A 66 -19.05 21.46 26.60
N LYS A 67 -18.30 21.50 27.72
CA LYS A 67 -17.92 20.31 28.49
C LYS A 67 -19.14 19.46 28.90
N ALA A 68 -20.25 20.10 29.25
CA ALA A 68 -21.45 19.42 29.70
C ALA A 68 -22.15 18.68 28.55
N LEU A 69 -22.26 19.31 27.38
CA LEU A 69 -22.83 18.72 26.18
C LEU A 69 -21.94 17.59 25.64
N PHE A 70 -20.62 17.74 25.70
CA PHE A 70 -19.68 16.68 25.32
C PHE A 70 -19.86 15.43 26.19
N ILE A 71 -19.84 15.60 27.52
CA ILE A 71 -20.01 14.48 28.46
C ILE A 71 -21.36 13.79 28.24
N LYS A 72 -22.43 14.57 28.02
CA LYS A 72 -23.76 14.04 27.73
C LYS A 72 -23.77 13.22 26.44
N ARG A 73 -23.27 13.78 25.33
CA ARG A 73 -23.22 13.09 24.03
C ARG A 73 -22.43 11.78 24.11
N LEU A 74 -21.27 11.80 24.77
CA LEU A 74 -20.44 10.61 24.93
C LEU A 74 -21.12 9.55 25.81
N CYS A 75 -21.81 9.99 26.86
CA CYS A 75 -22.63 9.10 27.69
C CYS A 75 -23.87 8.57 26.96
N ASP A 76 -24.39 9.26 25.96
CA ASP A 76 -25.52 8.80 25.14
C ASP A 76 -25.06 7.83 24.04
N HIS A 77 -23.82 7.98 23.52
CA HIS A 77 -23.30 7.20 22.39
C HIS A 77 -22.58 5.90 22.77
N GLN A 78 -21.88 5.86 23.91
CA GLN A 78 -21.06 4.71 24.29
C GLN A 78 -21.54 4.10 25.61
N ASP A 79 -21.37 2.80 25.79
CA ASP A 79 -21.57 2.13 27.06
C ASP A 79 -20.33 2.26 27.96
N VAL A 80 -20.34 1.65 29.15
CA VAL A 80 -19.24 1.79 30.12
C VAL A 80 -17.95 1.17 29.56
N ASP A 81 -18.04 0.05 28.85
CA ASP A 81 -16.88 -0.66 28.32
C ASP A 81 -16.27 0.09 27.12
N GLY A 82 -17.10 0.65 26.23
CA GLY A 82 -16.67 1.55 25.16
C GLY A 82 -15.95 2.79 25.71
N LEU A 83 -16.47 3.40 26.77
CA LEU A 83 -15.82 4.54 27.43
C LEU A 83 -14.49 4.15 28.11
N VAL A 84 -14.36 2.95 28.68
CA VAL A 84 -13.08 2.48 29.20
C VAL A 84 -12.07 2.34 28.06
N HIS A 85 -12.49 1.74 26.94
CA HIS A 85 -11.64 1.55 25.76
C HIS A 85 -11.17 2.88 25.16
N SER A 86 -12.08 3.82 24.90
CA SER A 86 -11.75 5.14 24.38
C SER A 86 -10.85 5.94 25.32
N ARG A 87 -11.06 5.82 26.65
CA ARG A 87 -10.22 6.47 27.65
C ARG A 87 -8.79 5.93 27.64
N ASP A 88 -8.64 4.61 27.60
CA ASP A 88 -7.34 3.95 27.65
C ASP A 88 -6.57 4.19 26.33
N ALA A 89 -7.25 4.14 25.18
CA ALA A 89 -6.68 4.48 23.87
C ALA A 89 -6.17 5.93 23.80
N LEU A 90 -6.95 6.90 24.28
CA LEU A 90 -6.50 8.30 24.33
C LEU A 90 -5.32 8.51 25.28
N PHE A 91 -5.26 7.75 26.38
CA PHE A 91 -4.13 7.84 27.31
C PHE A 91 -2.84 7.31 26.69
N ASP A 92 -2.91 6.17 25.99
CA ASP A 92 -1.76 5.61 25.27
C ASP A 92 -1.32 6.54 24.13
N TYR A 93 -2.26 7.10 23.36
CA TYR A 93 -1.98 8.10 22.34
C TYR A 93 -1.28 9.34 22.93
N ALA A 94 -1.79 9.88 24.05
CA ALA A 94 -1.19 11.03 24.72
C ALA A 94 0.23 10.72 25.22
N ARG A 95 0.48 9.49 25.69
CA ARG A 95 1.79 9.07 26.17
C ARG A 95 2.82 8.96 25.05
N ILE A 96 2.39 8.54 23.87
CA ILE A 96 3.23 8.46 22.67
C ILE A 96 3.49 9.84 22.09
N ASN A 97 2.44 10.62 21.83
CA ASN A 97 2.51 11.87 21.08
C ASN A 97 2.84 13.11 21.93
N ARG A 98 2.71 13.01 23.26
CA ARG A 98 3.05 14.06 24.23
C ARG A 98 3.93 13.55 25.36
N SER A 99 4.83 12.61 25.07
CA SER A 99 5.73 11.96 26.03
C SER A 99 6.46 12.95 26.97
N ASN A 100 6.94 14.09 26.45
CA ASN A 100 7.64 15.11 27.23
C ASN A 100 6.72 15.93 28.16
N ALA A 101 5.42 15.97 27.90
CA ALA A 101 4.44 16.74 28.67
C ALA A 101 3.53 15.86 29.54
N MET A 102 3.50 14.55 29.31
CA MET A 102 2.63 13.63 30.03
C MET A 102 3.21 13.29 31.41
N PRO A 103 2.47 13.49 32.51
CA PRO A 103 2.96 13.16 33.84
C PRO A 103 3.08 11.64 34.01
N PRO A 104 4.08 11.14 34.77
CA PRO A 104 4.22 9.72 35.05
C PRO A 104 3.05 9.24 35.93
N GLY A 105 2.50 8.07 35.60
CA GLY A 105 1.40 7.46 36.35
C GLY A 105 0.57 6.49 35.50
N ALA A 106 -0.47 5.92 36.11
CA ALA A 106 -1.44 5.07 35.45
C ALA A 106 -2.86 5.62 35.66
N LEU A 107 -3.76 5.38 34.71
CA LEU A 107 -5.16 5.75 34.84
C LEU A 107 -5.79 5.04 36.05
N ILE A 108 -6.52 5.80 36.85
CA ILE A 108 -7.20 5.26 38.02
C ILE A 108 -8.47 4.53 37.57
N ARG A 109 -8.69 3.33 38.13
CA ARG A 109 -9.96 2.62 37.97
C ARG A 109 -11.09 3.42 38.63
N ARG A 110 -12.10 3.81 37.85
CA ARG A 110 -13.30 4.50 38.38
C ARG A 110 -14.22 3.46 39.02
N LEU A 111 -14.54 3.68 40.30
CA LEU A 111 -15.48 2.84 41.04
C LEU A 111 -16.82 3.57 41.25
N PRO A 112 -17.94 2.83 41.31
CA PRO A 112 -19.23 3.41 41.66
C PRO A 112 -19.16 4.05 43.05
N SER A 113 -19.74 5.25 43.17
CA SER A 113 -19.71 6.00 44.42
C SER A 113 -20.47 5.25 45.50
N ARG A 114 -19.84 5.00 46.66
CA ARG A 114 -20.46 4.23 47.75
C ARG A 114 -21.35 5.05 48.69
N LYS A 115 -21.49 6.39 48.56
CA LYS A 115 -22.29 7.19 49.52
C LYS A 115 -23.06 8.38 48.91
N ASN A 116 -24.29 8.49 49.42
CA ASN A 116 -25.31 9.55 49.43
C ASN A 116 -25.87 10.13 48.12
N LYS A 117 -27.16 9.82 47.94
CA LYS A 117 -28.13 10.42 47.02
C LYS A 117 -28.15 11.93 47.17
N GLN A 118 -27.47 12.66 46.28
CA GLN A 118 -28.01 13.90 45.69
C GLN A 118 -27.11 14.50 44.59
N THR A 119 -25.83 14.14 44.50
CA THR A 119 -24.94 14.63 43.41
C THR A 119 -23.82 13.64 43.03
N SER A 120 -24.03 12.34 43.19
CA SER A 120 -23.00 11.35 42.87
C SER A 120 -22.91 11.14 41.35
N THR A 121 -21.87 11.70 40.72
CA THR A 121 -21.57 11.44 39.31
C THR A 121 -21.40 9.95 39.04
N SER A 122 -22.04 9.47 37.98
CA SER A 122 -22.02 8.07 37.58
C SER A 122 -20.61 7.66 37.13
N VAL A 123 -20.31 6.36 37.12
CA VAL A 123 -19.04 5.85 36.58
C VAL A 123 -18.89 6.28 35.12
N LYS A 124 -20.00 6.26 34.37
CA LYS A 124 -20.10 6.67 32.97
C LYS A 124 -19.68 8.14 32.78
N GLU A 125 -20.25 9.04 33.57
CA GLU A 125 -19.90 10.48 33.54
C GLU A 125 -18.45 10.74 33.95
N LYS A 126 -17.92 9.97 34.91
CA LYS A 126 -16.51 10.08 35.31
C LYS A 126 -15.58 9.67 34.18
N LEU A 127 -15.87 8.56 33.49
CA LEU A 127 -15.09 8.11 32.34
C LEU A 127 -15.17 9.10 31.18
N ALA A 128 -16.36 9.62 30.89
CA ALA A 128 -16.54 10.66 29.87
C ALA A 128 -15.81 11.97 30.21
N CYS A 129 -15.74 12.33 31.49
CA CYS A 129 -14.95 13.46 31.95
C CYS A 129 -13.44 13.20 31.78
N ASP A 130 -12.97 11.97 32.02
CA ASP A 130 -11.57 11.59 31.81
C ASP A 130 -11.19 11.71 30.31
N ILE A 131 -12.06 11.21 29.42
CA ILE A 131 -11.93 11.31 27.96
C ILE A 131 -11.86 12.78 27.52
N TYR A 132 -12.76 13.64 28.01
CA TYR A 132 -12.75 15.06 27.70
C TYR A 132 -11.40 15.71 27.99
N HIS A 133 -10.85 15.45 29.19
CA HIS A 133 -9.58 16.02 29.63
C HIS A 133 -8.39 15.47 28.83
N LEU A 134 -8.38 14.17 28.53
CA LEU A 134 -7.35 13.56 27.68
C LEU A 134 -7.37 14.11 26.27
N PHE A 135 -8.56 14.20 25.64
CA PHE A 135 -8.72 14.75 24.30
C PHE A 135 -8.27 16.22 24.22
N HIS A 136 -8.71 17.05 25.16
CA HIS A 136 -8.27 18.46 25.19
C HIS A 136 -6.79 18.60 25.54
N PHE A 137 -6.22 17.68 26.32
CA PHE A 137 -4.78 17.67 26.57
C PHE A 137 -4.00 17.30 25.31
N ILE A 138 -4.45 16.34 24.51
CA ILE A 138 -3.84 16.00 23.22
C ILE A 138 -3.87 17.22 22.28
N ASN A 139 -4.99 17.91 22.20
CA ASN A 139 -5.17 19.11 21.37
C ASN A 139 -4.52 20.39 21.94
N GLY A 140 -3.85 20.31 23.10
CA GLY A 140 -3.18 21.47 23.71
C GLY A 140 -4.09 22.49 24.39
N ALA A 141 -5.38 22.18 24.57
CA ALA A 141 -6.38 23.05 25.19
C ALA A 141 -6.57 22.84 26.70
N SER A 142 -6.05 21.75 27.28
CA SER A 142 -6.14 21.47 28.73
C SER A 142 -4.83 21.66 29.50
N ASN A 143 -4.97 22.08 30.76
CA ASN A 143 -3.86 22.28 31.68
C ASN A 143 -3.34 20.95 32.25
N LEU A 144 -2.02 20.87 32.48
CA LEU A 144 -1.34 19.70 33.06
C LEU A 144 -1.92 19.27 34.43
N SER A 145 -2.51 20.20 35.18
CA SER A 145 -3.16 19.95 36.46
C SER A 145 -4.32 18.96 36.36
N ASP A 146 -5.07 18.99 35.26
CA ASP A 146 -6.26 18.16 35.10
C ASP A 146 -5.85 16.71 34.85
N ILE A 147 -4.84 16.50 34.00
CA ILE A 147 -4.25 15.18 33.75
C ILE A 147 -3.62 14.60 35.03
N LYS A 148 -2.91 15.42 35.81
CA LYS A 148 -2.36 14.96 37.11
C LYS A 148 -3.45 14.44 38.05
N THR A 149 -4.64 15.03 38.05
CA THR A 149 -5.75 14.53 38.88
C THR A 149 -6.37 13.22 38.37
N LEU A 150 -6.20 12.89 37.09
CA LEU A 150 -6.60 11.60 36.53
C LEU A 150 -5.66 10.46 36.94
N LEU A 151 -4.38 10.78 37.15
CA LEU A 151 -3.34 9.80 37.51
C LEU A 151 -3.12 9.70 39.02
N ASN A 152 -3.38 10.78 39.77
CA ASN A 152 -3.26 10.79 41.22
C ASN A 152 -4.30 11.70 41.88
N PRO A 153 -5.34 11.16 42.56
CA PRO A 153 -6.41 11.97 43.11
C PRO A 153 -5.98 12.65 44.43
N LYS A 154 -4.86 12.23 45.04
CA LYS A 154 -4.34 12.78 46.29
C LYS A 154 -3.68 14.15 46.12
N ALA A 155 -3.47 14.62 44.89
CA ALA A 155 -2.87 15.93 44.63
C ALA A 155 -3.80 17.13 44.91
N LYS A 156 -5.09 16.90 45.25
CA LYS A 156 -6.07 17.96 45.57
C LYS A 156 -6.40 18.11 47.07
N THR A 157 -5.62 17.53 47.98
CA THR A 157 -5.79 17.78 49.43
C THR A 157 -4.49 18.26 50.05
N ASN A 158 -4.07 19.48 49.70
CA ASN A 158 -3.30 20.29 50.62
C ASN A 158 -4.28 21.13 51.44
N ARG A 159 -4.71 20.58 52.59
CA ARG A 159 -5.05 21.32 53.81
C ARG A 159 -5.27 20.35 54.97
N LYS A 160 -4.41 20.54 55.99
CA LYS A 160 -4.41 19.97 57.35
C LYS A 160 -3.88 18.54 57.48
N SER A 161 -2.59 18.49 57.80
CA SER A 161 -1.96 17.43 58.59
C SER A 161 -2.77 17.21 59.87
N VAL A 162 -3.47 16.09 59.97
CA VAL A 162 -3.89 15.52 61.25
C VAL A 162 -3.05 14.27 61.43
N VAL A 163 -2.22 14.33 62.47
CA VAL A 163 -1.46 13.21 63.02
C VAL A 163 -2.43 12.09 63.35
N HIS A 164 -2.22 10.93 62.74
CA HIS A 164 -2.77 9.67 63.26
C HIS A 164 -1.62 8.71 63.49
N ASN A 165 -1.57 8.26 64.75
CA ASN A 165 -0.62 7.30 65.28
C ASN A 165 -0.58 6.03 64.43
N PRO A 166 0.58 5.38 64.32
CA PRO A 166 0.68 4.10 63.66
C PRO A 166 -0.03 3.07 64.53
N ILE A 167 -1.13 2.51 64.04
CA ILE A 167 -1.65 1.25 64.55
C ILE A 167 -0.72 0.17 64.01
N ASP A 168 -0.10 -0.51 64.97
CA ASP A 168 0.66 -1.73 64.85
C ASP A 168 -0.18 -2.78 64.08
N ASP A 169 0.23 -3.06 62.83
CA ASP A 169 -0.39 -4.07 61.97
C ASP A 169 0.71 -5.07 61.58
N THR A 170 1.32 -5.65 62.60
CA THR A 170 2.34 -6.69 62.53
C THR A 170 1.75 -8.05 62.15
N MET A 171 0.84 -8.13 61.17
CA MET A 171 0.39 -9.40 60.57
C MET A 171 -0.10 -9.25 59.12
N ARG A 172 0.56 -8.42 58.29
CA ARG A 172 0.38 -8.55 56.83
C ARG A 172 1.22 -9.70 56.28
N HIS A 173 0.54 -10.76 55.84
CA HIS A 173 1.10 -11.90 55.13
C HIS A 173 2.03 -11.46 53.98
N LYS A 174 3.34 -11.57 54.20
CA LYS A 174 4.42 -11.21 53.26
C LYS A 174 4.53 -12.10 52.00
N ASN A 175 3.51 -12.89 51.67
CA ASN A 175 3.62 -13.87 50.58
C ASN A 175 2.80 -13.52 49.33
N SER A 176 1.68 -12.81 49.43
CA SER A 176 0.85 -12.52 48.24
C SER A 176 1.28 -11.27 47.48
N ASP A 177 1.67 -10.21 48.19
CA ASP A 177 2.05 -8.92 47.58
C ASP A 177 3.42 -9.04 46.87
N ASP A 178 4.33 -9.85 47.41
CA ASP A 178 5.62 -10.16 46.81
C ASP A 178 5.46 -11.07 45.57
N GLN A 179 4.54 -12.04 45.59
CA GLN A 179 4.22 -12.85 44.41
C GLN A 179 3.60 -12.01 43.29
N LEU A 180 2.68 -11.09 43.62
CA LEU A 180 2.09 -10.19 42.64
C LEU A 180 3.14 -9.26 42.03
N ALA A 181 4.08 -8.74 42.83
CA ALA A 181 5.18 -7.91 42.34
C ALA A 181 6.12 -8.68 41.40
N ILE A 182 6.42 -9.95 41.71
CA ILE A 182 7.23 -10.84 40.85
C ILE A 182 6.50 -11.12 39.53
N ILE A 183 5.19 -11.44 39.58
CA ILE A 183 4.38 -11.68 38.39
C ILE A 183 4.35 -10.42 37.50
N LEU A 184 4.11 -9.24 38.09
CA LEU A 184 4.11 -7.96 37.35
C LEU A 184 5.46 -7.70 36.68
N LYS A 185 6.56 -7.95 37.38
CA LYS A 185 7.92 -7.80 36.83
C LYS A 185 8.13 -8.75 35.63
N ASN A 186 7.79 -10.02 35.79
CA ASN A 186 7.93 -11.03 34.73
C ASN A 186 7.05 -10.70 33.52
N VAL A 187 5.82 -10.22 33.71
CA VAL A 187 4.93 -9.81 32.62
C VAL A 187 5.48 -8.58 31.89
N LEU A 188 6.05 -7.61 32.60
CA LEU A 188 6.70 -6.45 31.98
C LEU A 188 7.95 -6.84 31.19
N GLU A 189 8.75 -7.77 31.71
CA GLU A 189 9.93 -8.31 31.04
C GLU A 189 9.55 -9.10 29.78
N LEU A 190 8.55 -9.99 29.86
CA LEU A 190 8.00 -10.69 28.71
C LEU A 190 7.45 -9.72 27.66
N LYS A 191 6.70 -8.69 28.08
CA LYS A 191 6.20 -7.66 27.17
C LYS A 191 7.34 -6.93 26.47
N SER A 192 8.42 -6.62 27.20
CA SER A 192 9.61 -5.99 26.63
C SER A 192 10.28 -6.92 25.61
N ASN A 193 10.50 -8.18 25.96
CA ASN A 193 11.18 -9.15 25.08
C ASN A 193 10.39 -9.39 23.79
N VAL A 194 9.07 -9.60 23.90
CA VAL A 194 8.19 -9.75 22.73
C VAL A 194 8.21 -8.49 21.86
N ALA A 195 8.26 -7.29 22.46
CA ALA A 195 8.37 -6.06 21.68
C ALA A 195 9.71 -5.98 20.91
N THR A 196 10.81 -6.41 21.54
CA THR A 196 12.12 -6.48 20.88
C THR A 196 12.11 -7.47 19.72
N GLU A 197 11.62 -8.69 19.94
CA GLU A 197 11.51 -9.72 18.89
C GLU A 197 10.65 -9.26 17.72
N ILE A 198 9.51 -8.62 17.99
CA ILE A 198 8.65 -8.05 16.95
C ILE A 198 9.40 -6.99 16.13
N ASN A 199 10.16 -6.11 16.80
CA ASN A 199 10.92 -5.08 16.10
C ASN A 199 12.07 -5.65 15.26
N GLU A 200 12.74 -6.68 15.76
CA GLU A 200 13.77 -7.41 15.02
C GLU A 200 13.19 -8.10 13.79
N LEU A 201 12.08 -8.83 13.94
CA LEU A 201 11.37 -9.45 12.81
C LEU A 201 10.89 -8.42 11.79
N LYS A 202 10.35 -7.28 12.24
CA LYS A 202 9.97 -6.18 11.35
C LYS A 202 11.16 -5.64 10.56
N ALA A 203 12.30 -5.43 11.22
CA ALA A 203 13.51 -4.94 10.57
C ALA A 203 14.05 -5.96 9.56
N GLU A 204 14.03 -7.25 9.90
CA GLU A 204 14.46 -8.33 9.01
C GLU A 204 13.55 -8.45 7.78
N ILE A 205 12.23 -8.44 7.97
CA ILE A 205 11.25 -8.45 6.88
C ILE A 205 11.44 -7.22 5.99
N ALA A 206 11.56 -6.02 6.56
CA ALA A 206 11.76 -4.80 5.80
C ALA A 206 13.05 -4.87 4.95
N LYS A 207 14.15 -5.35 5.54
CA LYS A 207 15.43 -5.52 4.83
C LYS A 207 15.33 -6.55 3.71
N SER A 208 14.76 -7.71 3.99
CA SER A 208 14.58 -8.81 3.04
C SER A 208 13.70 -8.38 1.87
N THR A 209 12.53 -7.81 2.16
CA THR A 209 11.59 -7.32 1.14
C THR A 209 12.21 -6.20 0.30
N LYS A 210 12.89 -5.21 0.92
CA LYS A 210 13.57 -4.14 0.16
C LYS A 210 14.63 -4.68 -0.78
N SER A 211 15.41 -5.66 -0.32
CA SER A 211 16.41 -6.33 -1.16
C SER A 211 15.76 -7.07 -2.32
N LYS A 212 14.66 -7.81 -2.07
CA LYS A 212 13.98 -8.58 -3.10
C LYS A 212 13.30 -7.71 -4.14
N VAL A 213 12.67 -6.61 -3.71
CA VAL A 213 12.07 -5.62 -4.62
C VAL A 213 13.13 -5.01 -5.52
N LYS A 214 14.30 -4.65 -4.97
CA LYS A 214 15.42 -4.11 -5.78
C LYS A 214 15.90 -5.12 -6.82
N GLU A 215 16.04 -6.39 -6.45
CA GLU A 215 16.43 -7.45 -7.38
C GLU A 215 15.40 -7.63 -8.50
N LEU A 216 14.11 -7.66 -8.16
CA LEU A 216 13.02 -7.78 -9.14
C LEU A 216 12.99 -6.59 -10.11
N ASN A 217 13.19 -5.36 -9.61
CA ASN A 217 13.25 -4.18 -10.45
C ASN A 217 14.41 -4.24 -11.46
N ASN A 218 15.59 -4.70 -11.03
CA ASN A 218 16.71 -4.90 -11.95
C ASN A 218 16.39 -5.96 -13.02
N VAL A 219 15.72 -7.04 -12.65
CA VAL A 219 15.30 -8.08 -13.61
C VAL A 219 14.30 -7.52 -14.62
N ILE A 220 13.33 -6.72 -14.19
CA ILE A 220 12.36 -6.05 -15.05
C ILE A 220 13.08 -5.14 -16.05
N GLU A 221 14.03 -4.32 -15.60
CA GLU A 221 14.79 -3.42 -16.46
C GLU A 221 15.57 -4.19 -17.55
N ILE A 222 16.25 -5.27 -17.16
CA ILE A 222 16.96 -6.14 -18.11
C ILE A 222 15.99 -6.72 -19.15
N LYS A 223 14.84 -7.23 -18.70
CA LYS A 223 13.82 -7.81 -19.60
C LYS A 223 13.21 -6.79 -20.54
N GLN A 224 13.01 -5.55 -20.07
CA GLN A 224 12.53 -4.46 -20.92
C GLN A 224 13.54 -4.10 -22.01
N ASN A 225 14.83 -4.06 -21.66
CA ASN A 225 15.90 -3.82 -22.62
C ASN A 225 16.02 -4.96 -23.66
N GLU A 226 15.90 -6.23 -23.22
CA GLU A 226 15.84 -7.37 -24.12
C GLU A 226 14.63 -7.29 -25.08
N LEU A 227 13.46 -6.93 -24.57
CA LEU A 227 12.24 -6.76 -25.38
C LEU A 227 12.42 -5.69 -26.46
N ASN A 228 13.00 -4.53 -26.10
CA ASN A 228 13.25 -3.45 -27.05
C ASN A 228 14.22 -3.90 -28.16
N ARG A 229 15.29 -4.61 -27.81
CA ARG A 229 16.23 -5.17 -28.80
C ARG A 229 15.56 -6.18 -29.74
N CYS A 230 14.65 -7.00 -29.21
CA CYS A 230 13.86 -7.91 -30.04
C CYS A 230 12.95 -7.14 -31.01
N LYS A 231 12.26 -6.09 -30.57
CA LYS A 231 11.42 -5.25 -31.44
C LYS A 231 12.23 -4.59 -32.56
N ASP A 232 13.40 -4.04 -32.23
CA ASP A 232 14.29 -3.45 -33.24
C ASP A 232 14.75 -4.49 -34.27
N SER A 233 15.07 -5.70 -33.81
CA SER A 233 15.45 -6.81 -34.70
C SER A 233 14.29 -7.24 -35.59
N GLU A 234 13.07 -7.34 -35.05
CA GLU A 234 11.87 -7.67 -35.80
C GLU A 234 11.61 -6.62 -36.90
N GLN A 235 11.74 -5.34 -36.58
CA GLN A 235 11.52 -4.26 -37.53
C GLN A 235 12.55 -4.29 -38.67
N LYS A 236 13.83 -4.56 -38.37
CA LYS A 236 14.86 -4.75 -39.39
C LYS A 236 14.52 -5.92 -40.31
N LEU A 237 14.13 -7.06 -39.76
CA LEU A 237 13.74 -8.23 -40.55
C LEU A 237 12.51 -7.96 -41.43
N LYS A 238 11.52 -7.20 -40.95
CA LYS A 238 10.36 -6.78 -41.77
C LYS A 238 10.79 -5.92 -42.96
N ASN A 239 11.72 -4.99 -42.75
CA ASN A 239 12.25 -4.15 -43.81
C ASN A 239 13.05 -4.97 -44.83
N ASP A 240 13.93 -5.85 -44.36
CA ASP A 240 14.73 -6.73 -45.23
C ASP A 240 13.83 -7.63 -46.08
N LEU A 241 12.76 -8.17 -45.49
CA LEU A 241 11.77 -8.98 -46.19
C LEU A 241 11.03 -8.17 -47.27
N LYS A 242 10.70 -6.91 -47.00
CA LYS A 242 10.09 -6.02 -48.01
C LYS A 242 11.04 -5.77 -49.18
N ILE A 243 12.32 -5.50 -48.91
CA ILE A 243 13.35 -5.31 -49.94
C ILE A 243 13.53 -6.57 -50.77
N ALA A 244 13.61 -7.75 -50.13
CA ALA A 244 13.74 -9.03 -50.82
C ALA A 244 12.55 -9.31 -51.72
N LYS A 245 11.31 -9.06 -51.26
CA LYS A 245 10.10 -9.20 -52.08
C LYS A 245 10.12 -8.30 -53.31
N ALA A 246 10.50 -7.04 -53.15
CA ALA A 246 10.61 -6.11 -54.28
C ALA A 246 11.62 -6.62 -55.33
N LYS A 247 12.79 -7.09 -54.87
CA LYS A 247 13.83 -7.62 -55.74
C LYS A 247 13.39 -8.89 -56.49
N ILE A 248 12.62 -9.76 -55.85
CA ILE A 248 12.03 -10.95 -56.50
C ILE A 248 11.05 -10.53 -57.60
N ASN A 249 10.22 -9.51 -57.35
CA ASN A 249 9.28 -9.00 -58.35
C ASN A 249 10.01 -8.43 -59.56
N ASP A 250 11.07 -7.65 -59.34
CA ASP A 250 11.91 -7.10 -60.42
C ASP A 250 12.55 -8.23 -61.25
N GLN A 251 13.12 -9.24 -60.59
CA GLN A 251 13.69 -10.41 -61.25
C GLN A 251 12.64 -11.20 -62.04
N GLN A 252 11.42 -11.31 -61.52
CA GLN A 252 10.32 -11.98 -62.23
C GLN A 252 9.92 -11.20 -63.50
N ALA A 253 9.90 -9.86 -63.44
CA ALA A 253 9.65 -9.01 -64.59
C ALA A 253 10.73 -9.19 -65.67
N ASP A 254 12.00 -9.23 -65.27
CA ASP A 254 13.13 -9.50 -66.18
C ASP A 254 13.03 -10.88 -66.85
N ILE A 255 12.70 -11.93 -66.07
CA ILE A 255 12.48 -13.28 -66.59
C ILE A 255 11.35 -13.30 -67.63
N ASN A 256 10.24 -12.61 -67.35
CA ASN A 256 9.10 -12.54 -68.27
C ASN A 256 9.48 -11.83 -69.58
N LYS A 257 10.27 -10.75 -69.51
CA LYS A 257 10.78 -10.04 -70.68
C LYS A 257 11.70 -10.92 -71.51
N LEU A 258 12.70 -11.55 -70.89
CA LEU A 258 13.62 -12.47 -71.57
C LEU A 258 12.87 -13.64 -72.22
N THR A 259 11.86 -14.18 -71.54
CA THR A 259 11.01 -15.25 -72.08
C THR A 259 10.28 -14.78 -73.34
N THR A 260 9.78 -13.54 -73.34
CA THR A 260 9.14 -12.93 -74.51
C THR A 260 10.14 -12.76 -75.66
N ASP A 261 11.31 -12.18 -75.40
CA ASP A 261 12.37 -11.96 -76.40
C ASP A 261 12.83 -13.28 -77.05
N ILE A 262 12.97 -14.34 -76.25
CA ILE A 262 13.33 -15.69 -76.73
C ILE A 262 12.24 -16.23 -77.67
N ASN A 263 10.96 -16.09 -77.30
CA ASN A 263 9.85 -16.57 -78.10
C ASN A 263 9.72 -15.81 -79.43
N GLU A 264 9.94 -14.50 -79.42
CA GLU A 264 9.98 -13.69 -80.65
C GLU A 264 11.13 -14.12 -81.56
N THR A 265 12.32 -14.29 -81.01
CA THR A 265 13.51 -14.72 -81.75
C THR A 265 13.31 -16.11 -82.36
N LYS A 266 12.77 -17.05 -81.58
CA LYS A 266 12.40 -18.40 -82.04
C LYS A 266 11.41 -18.33 -83.20
N THR A 267 10.39 -17.47 -83.10
CA THR A 267 9.39 -17.28 -84.16
C THR A 267 10.02 -16.70 -85.44
N LYS A 268 10.90 -15.72 -85.31
CA LYS A 268 11.65 -15.14 -86.44
C LYS A 268 12.52 -16.19 -87.13
N LEU A 269 13.26 -17.00 -86.37
CA LEU A 269 14.09 -18.10 -86.90
C LEU A 269 13.24 -19.14 -87.64
N LEU A 270 12.12 -19.57 -87.06
CA LEU A 270 11.21 -20.53 -87.72
C LEU A 270 10.70 -20.00 -89.06
N LYS A 271 10.32 -18.72 -89.13
CA LYS A 271 9.90 -18.07 -90.40
C LYS A 271 11.03 -18.05 -91.44
N GLN A 272 12.26 -17.75 -91.01
CA GLN A 272 13.44 -17.76 -91.90
C GLN A 272 13.71 -19.17 -92.45
N ILE A 273 13.69 -20.19 -91.58
CA ILE A 273 13.87 -21.60 -91.97
C ILE A 273 12.80 -22.00 -93.00
N GLN A 274 11.53 -21.70 -92.74
CA GLN A 274 10.43 -22.00 -93.68
C GLN A 274 10.65 -21.30 -95.04
N THR A 275 11.10 -20.05 -95.02
CA THR A 275 11.38 -19.28 -96.25
C THR A 275 12.49 -19.93 -97.07
N ILE A 276 13.54 -20.43 -96.41
CA ILE A 276 14.65 -21.14 -97.08
C ILE A 276 14.16 -22.47 -97.65
N GLN A 277 13.41 -23.26 -96.88
CA GLN A 277 12.86 -24.54 -97.34
C GLN A 277 11.98 -24.38 -98.59
N ASN A 278 11.15 -23.33 -98.63
CA ASN A 278 10.30 -23.02 -99.79
C ASN A 278 11.09 -22.56 -101.02
N LYS A 279 12.34 -22.08 -100.87
CA LYS A 279 13.19 -21.66 -102.01
C LYS A 279 14.04 -22.81 -102.58
N VAL A 280 14.27 -23.85 -101.78
CA VAL A 280 15.11 -25.02 -102.15
C VAL A 280 14.25 -26.18 -102.68
N SER A 281 12.95 -26.16 -102.40
CA SER A 281 11.95 -27.10 -102.97
C SER A 281 11.45 -26.60 -104.32
#